data_AF-A0A151CJ83-F1
#
_entry.id   AF-A0A151CJ83-F1
#
_cell.length_a   1.000
_cell.length_b   1.000
_cell.length_c   1.000
_cell.angle_alpha   90.00
_cell.angle_beta   90.00
_cell.angle_gamma   90.00
#
_symmetry.space_group_name_H-M   'P 1'
#
loop_
_entity.id
_entity.type
_entity.pdbx_description
1 polymer ?
#
loop_
_entity_poly.entity_id
_entity_poly.type
_entity_poly.pdbx_seq_one_letter_code
_entity_poly.pdbx_strand_id
1 'polypeptide(L)'
;MKARENEQKRGNIRFTAHDISMVATMLDKMSSTIDIMFFLMDRKEESNFVTMLVSAQNIDLKALIEKEKRDTDIMFEIDAKEPLYAIICQDTKIDGGYHFAERLVRKSVTGGGEEVYCTELEVRTTAHKIKYIIYRLMELFLQTKQAKKHGEIVFKTLN
;
A
#
# COMPACT_ATOMS: atom_id res chain seq x y z
N MET A 1 -5.66 38.02 -27.51
CA MET A 1 -6.24 36.74 -27.04
C MET A 1 -5.35 36.21 -25.92
N LYS A 2 -5.72 36.45 -24.65
CA LYS A 2 -4.92 36.00 -23.49
C LYS A 2 -5.16 34.49 -23.32
N ALA A 3 -4.19 33.69 -23.73
CA ALA A 3 -4.13 32.27 -23.35
C ALA A 3 -4.16 32.20 -21.82
N ARG A 4 -5.05 31.36 -21.28
CA ARG A 4 -5.30 31.24 -19.84
C ARG A 4 -4.04 30.73 -19.16
N GLU A 5 -3.47 31.52 -18.23
CA GLU A 5 -2.33 31.13 -17.37
C GLU A 5 -2.54 29.78 -16.64
N ASN A 6 -3.78 29.29 -16.56
CA ASN A 6 -4.13 27.99 -16.00
C ASN A 6 -3.62 26.78 -16.81
N GLU A 7 -3.29 26.93 -18.10
CA GLU A 7 -2.81 25.81 -18.91
C GLU A 7 -1.31 25.52 -18.71
N GLN A 8 -0.50 26.52 -18.35
CA GLN A 8 0.94 26.36 -18.16
C GLN A 8 1.35 25.72 -16.82
N LYS A 9 0.47 25.70 -15.80
CA LYS A 9 0.76 25.08 -14.50
C LYS A 9 0.51 23.57 -14.44
N ARG A 10 -0.06 22.96 -15.49
CA ARG A 10 -0.36 21.51 -15.52
C ARG A 10 0.89 20.61 -15.53
N GLY A 11 2.06 21.14 -15.86
CA GLY A 11 3.31 20.36 -15.97
C GLY A 11 3.96 19.94 -14.64
N ASN A 12 3.52 20.47 -13.49
CA ASN A 12 4.14 20.23 -12.17
C ASN A 12 3.23 19.59 -11.12
N ILE A 13 2.06 19.06 -11.52
CA ILE A 13 1.15 18.39 -10.58
C ILE A 13 1.68 17.00 -10.28
N ARG A 14 2.38 16.85 -9.14
CA ARG A 14 2.98 15.59 -8.66
C ARG A 14 1.94 14.59 -8.13
N PHE A 15 0.74 15.06 -7.78
CA PHE A 15 -0.38 14.26 -7.26
C PHE A 15 -1.71 14.69 -7.88
N THR A 16 -2.50 13.75 -8.36
CA THR A 16 -3.85 13.98 -8.87
C THR A 16 -4.86 14.12 -7.73
N ALA A 17 -6.04 14.65 -8.02
CA ALA A 17 -7.15 14.67 -7.05
C ALA A 17 -7.54 13.25 -6.60
N HIS A 18 -7.40 12.28 -7.49
CA HIS A 18 -7.63 10.88 -7.19
C HIS A 18 -6.58 10.34 -6.19
N ASP A 19 -5.30 10.65 -6.39
CA ASP A 19 -4.22 10.27 -5.46
C ASP A 19 -4.48 10.82 -4.05
N ILE A 20 -4.90 12.08 -3.95
CA ILE A 20 -5.24 12.70 -2.67
C ILE A 20 -6.44 12.00 -2.02
N SER A 21 -7.45 11.61 -2.81
CA SER A 21 -8.62 10.88 -2.30
C SER A 21 -8.25 9.50 -1.75
N MET A 22 -7.34 8.77 -2.42
CA MET A 22 -6.83 7.48 -1.92
C MET A 22 -6.12 7.65 -0.58
N VAL A 23 -5.26 8.66 -0.44
CA VAL A 23 -4.59 8.96 0.84
C VAL A 23 -5.60 9.26 1.95
N ALA A 24 -6.64 10.04 1.65
CA ALA A 24 -7.69 10.35 2.63
C ALA A 24 -8.43 9.08 3.08
N THR A 25 -8.75 8.18 2.15
CA THR A 25 -9.36 6.88 2.46
C THR A 25 -8.43 5.99 3.29
N MET A 26 -7.13 5.95 2.98
CA MET A 26 -6.15 5.22 3.80
C MET A 26 -6.06 5.78 5.21
N LEU A 27 -6.03 7.11 5.37
CA LEU A 27 -6.05 7.76 6.68
C LEU A 27 -7.28 7.35 7.50
N ASP A 28 -8.46 7.37 6.88
CA ASP A 28 -9.72 7.00 7.54
C ASP A 28 -9.72 5.51 7.96
N LYS A 29 -9.38 4.62 7.03
CA LYS A 29 -9.49 3.16 7.25
C LYS A 29 -8.37 2.56 8.10
N MET A 30 -7.14 3.08 7.99
CA MET A 30 -5.96 2.41 8.56
C MET A 30 -5.49 3.02 9.89
N SER A 31 -5.82 4.28 10.19
CA SER A 31 -5.18 4.99 11.31
C SER A 31 -5.40 4.29 12.65
N SER A 32 -6.63 3.87 12.96
CA SER A 32 -6.93 3.18 14.22
C SER A 32 -6.24 1.82 14.32
N THR A 33 -6.10 1.08 13.22
CA THR A 33 -5.38 -0.20 13.22
C THR A 33 -3.90 0.01 13.46
N ILE A 34 -3.28 1.02 12.84
CA ILE A 34 -1.87 1.35 13.08
C ILE A 34 -1.65 1.81 14.53
N ASP A 35 -2.58 2.56 15.10
CA ASP A 35 -2.54 2.98 16.52
C ASP A 35 -2.57 1.76 17.46
N ILE A 36 -3.40 0.76 17.17
CA ILE A 36 -3.41 -0.52 17.88
C ILE A 36 -2.07 -1.26 17.70
N MET A 37 -1.50 -1.28 16.50
CA MET A 37 -0.19 -1.90 16.28
C MET A 37 0.91 -1.20 17.09
N PHE A 38 0.89 0.12 17.19
CA PHE A 38 1.81 0.88 18.03
C PHE A 38 1.68 0.49 19.50
N PHE A 39 0.44 0.37 19.99
CA PHE A 39 0.18 -0.11 21.34
C PHE A 39 0.77 -1.52 21.59
N LEU A 40 0.64 -2.45 20.64
CA LEU A 40 1.22 -3.80 20.75
C LEU A 40 2.76 -3.76 20.73
N MET A 41 3.34 -2.90 19.88
CA MET A 41 4.80 -2.72 19.79
C MET A 41 5.41 -2.13 21.06
N ASP A 42 4.79 -1.10 21.62
CA ASP A 42 5.27 -0.46 22.85
C ASP A 42 5.24 -1.43 24.06
N ARG A 43 4.39 -2.45 24.00
CA ARG A 43 4.31 -3.54 24.99
C ARG A 43 5.22 -4.72 24.69
N LYS A 44 5.96 -4.69 23.57
CA LYS A 44 6.82 -5.78 23.08
C LYS A 44 6.08 -7.08 22.77
N GLU A 45 4.75 -7.00 22.57
CA GLU A 45 3.95 -8.12 22.05
C GLU A 45 4.22 -8.31 20.55
N GLU A 46 4.54 -7.21 19.86
CA GLU A 46 4.93 -7.17 18.45
C GLU A 46 6.27 -6.44 18.31
N SER A 47 7.13 -6.89 17.40
CA SER A 47 8.41 -6.20 17.15
C SER A 47 8.35 -5.24 15.97
N ASN A 48 7.44 -5.50 15.03
CA ASN A 48 7.24 -4.73 13.82
C ASN A 48 5.88 -5.09 13.21
N PHE A 49 5.47 -4.34 12.20
CA PHE A 49 4.39 -4.76 11.29
C PHE A 49 4.70 -4.28 9.88
N VAL A 50 4.09 -4.93 8.89
CA VAL A 50 4.20 -4.52 7.48
C VAL A 50 2.87 -3.92 7.03
N THR A 51 2.97 -2.78 6.34
CA THR A 51 1.86 -2.20 5.59
C THR A 51 2.12 -2.40 4.10
N MET A 52 1.16 -2.97 3.40
CA MET A 52 1.26 -3.31 1.99
C MET A 52 0.19 -2.57 1.20
N LEU A 53 0.53 -2.13 -0.02
CA LEU A 53 -0.43 -1.76 -1.05
C LEU A 53 -0.27 -2.70 -2.23
N VAL A 54 -1.39 -3.22 -2.73
CA VAL A 54 -1.42 -4.07 -3.92
C VAL A 54 -2.53 -3.62 -4.86
N SER A 55 -2.21 -3.48 -6.13
CA SER A 55 -3.16 -3.24 -7.21
C SER A 55 -2.97 -4.22 -8.35
N ALA A 56 -4.06 -4.55 -9.04
CA ALA A 56 -4.06 -5.36 -10.26
C ALA A 56 -5.37 -5.12 -11.03
N GLN A 57 -5.29 -5.09 -12.34
CA GLN A 57 -6.42 -5.04 -13.26
C GLN A 57 -6.65 -6.41 -13.90
N ASN A 58 -7.83 -6.62 -14.49
CA ASN A 58 -8.21 -7.86 -15.20
C ASN A 58 -8.11 -9.15 -14.34
N ILE A 59 -8.25 -9.03 -13.03
CA ILE A 59 -8.33 -10.16 -12.09
C ILE A 59 -9.22 -9.81 -10.89
N ASP A 60 -9.84 -10.82 -10.28
CA ASP A 60 -10.49 -10.68 -8.99
C ASP A 60 -9.43 -10.63 -7.86
N LEU A 61 -8.82 -9.46 -7.71
CA LEU A 61 -7.77 -9.23 -6.72
C LEU A 61 -8.29 -9.44 -5.29
N LYS A 62 -9.55 -9.09 -5.03
CA LYS A 62 -10.16 -9.26 -3.70
C LYS A 62 -10.22 -10.73 -3.32
N ALA A 63 -10.77 -11.57 -4.19
CA ALA A 63 -10.86 -13.00 -3.93
C ALA A 63 -9.47 -13.63 -3.79
N LEU A 64 -8.48 -13.16 -4.55
CA LEU A 64 -7.10 -13.60 -4.42
C LEU A 64 -6.51 -13.24 -3.04
N ILE A 65 -6.67 -12.00 -2.58
CA ILE A 65 -6.16 -11.59 -1.27
C ILE A 65 -6.85 -12.36 -0.15
N GLU A 66 -8.17 -12.48 -0.18
CA GLU A 66 -8.95 -13.22 0.83
C GLU A 66 -8.51 -14.69 0.93
N LYS A 67 -8.12 -15.30 -0.19
CA LYS A 67 -7.62 -16.68 -0.23
C LYS A 67 -6.20 -16.82 0.35
N GLU A 68 -5.34 -15.83 0.16
CA GLU A 68 -3.92 -15.93 0.50
C GLU A 68 -3.55 -15.29 1.84
N LYS A 69 -4.37 -14.38 2.35
CA LYS A 69 -4.15 -13.68 3.62
C LYS A 69 -4.31 -14.64 4.80
N ARG A 70 -3.60 -14.37 5.90
CA ARG A 70 -3.79 -15.06 7.18
C ARG A 70 -4.95 -14.42 7.95
N ASP A 71 -5.38 -15.08 9.01
CA ASP A 71 -6.42 -14.55 9.90
C ASP A 71 -5.97 -13.28 10.64
N THR A 72 -4.65 -13.11 10.84
CA THR A 72 -4.04 -11.94 11.47
C THR A 72 -3.80 -10.78 10.50
N ASP A 73 -3.94 -11.01 9.19
CA ASP A 73 -3.75 -9.97 8.18
C ASP A 73 -5.07 -9.19 7.98
N ILE A 74 -4.98 -7.86 8.10
CA ILE A 74 -6.13 -6.96 8.04
C ILE A 74 -6.15 -6.27 6.68
N MET A 75 -7.18 -6.52 5.88
CA MET A 75 -7.35 -5.97 4.52
C MET A 75 -8.33 -4.81 4.49
N PHE A 76 -7.99 -3.76 3.73
CA PHE A 76 -8.81 -2.60 3.45
C PHE A 76 -8.90 -2.36 1.94
N GLU A 77 -10.11 -2.24 1.41
CA GLU A 77 -10.33 -1.75 0.04
C GLU A 77 -10.13 -0.23 0.01
N ILE A 78 -9.16 0.27 -0.76
CA ILE A 78 -8.82 1.71 -0.84
C ILE A 78 -9.51 2.35 -2.03
N ASP A 79 -9.46 1.69 -3.18
CA ASP A 79 -10.23 2.08 -4.35
C ASP A 79 -10.79 0.85 -5.08
N ALA A 80 -12.08 0.91 -5.39
CA ALA A 80 -12.79 -0.12 -6.14
C ALA A 80 -12.75 0.13 -7.66
N LYS A 81 -12.50 1.38 -8.10
CA LYS A 81 -12.42 1.73 -9.53
C LYS A 81 -11.10 1.32 -10.14
N GLU A 82 -10.01 1.65 -9.47
CA GLU A 82 -8.69 1.09 -9.73
C GLU A 82 -8.39 0.13 -8.57
N PRO A 83 -8.63 -1.20 -8.70
CA PRO A 83 -8.58 -2.13 -7.58
C PRO A 83 -7.27 -2.00 -6.80
N LEU A 84 -7.37 -1.37 -5.63
CA LEU A 84 -6.27 -1.07 -4.74
C LEU A 84 -6.66 -1.48 -3.33
N TYR A 85 -5.85 -2.35 -2.74
CA TYR A 85 -6.05 -2.85 -1.39
C TYR A 85 -4.84 -2.52 -0.54
N ALA A 86 -5.11 -2.09 0.70
CA ALA A 86 -4.10 -1.99 1.75
C ALA A 86 -4.20 -3.21 2.67
N ILE A 87 -3.07 -3.73 3.09
CA ILE A 87 -3.01 -4.85 4.03
C ILE A 87 -2.06 -4.51 5.15
N ILE A 88 -2.46 -4.75 6.40
CA ILE A 88 -1.60 -4.66 7.58
C ILE A 88 -1.34 -6.07 8.06
N CYS A 89 -0.07 -6.47 8.02
CA CYS A 89 0.40 -7.79 8.42
C CYS A 89 1.07 -7.71 9.79
N GLN A 90 0.56 -8.48 10.76
CA GLN A 90 1.16 -8.66 12.08
C GLN A 90 2.32 -9.68 12.03
N ASP A 91 3.25 -9.56 12.98
CA ASP A 91 4.39 -10.46 13.22
C ASP A 91 5.00 -11.08 11.95
N THR A 92 5.37 -10.24 11.00
CA THR A 92 6.14 -10.70 9.86
C THR A 92 7.61 -10.72 10.26
N LYS A 93 8.19 -11.91 10.45
CA LYS A 93 9.62 -12.07 10.13
C LYS A 93 9.82 -11.53 8.71
N ILE A 94 10.94 -10.88 8.43
CA ILE A 94 11.24 -10.21 7.14
C ILE A 94 10.83 -11.08 5.94
N ASP A 95 11.04 -12.38 6.02
CA ASP A 95 10.71 -13.34 4.96
C ASP A 95 9.19 -13.61 4.81
N GLY A 96 8.42 -13.56 5.90
CA GLY A 96 7.00 -13.92 5.91
C GLY A 96 6.11 -12.93 5.17
N GLY A 97 6.34 -11.63 5.37
CA GLY A 97 5.63 -10.55 4.65
C GLY A 97 5.95 -10.59 3.16
N TYR A 98 7.25 -10.63 2.85
CA TYR A 98 7.73 -10.71 1.48
C TYR A 98 7.18 -11.93 0.72
N HIS A 99 7.15 -13.12 1.35
CA HIS A 99 6.57 -14.31 0.72
C HIS A 99 5.06 -14.21 0.51
N PHE A 100 4.34 -13.45 1.34
CA PHE A 100 2.92 -13.18 1.10
C PHE A 100 2.73 -12.28 -0.13
N ALA A 101 3.45 -11.15 -0.20
CA ALA A 101 3.46 -10.30 -1.39
C ALA A 101 3.89 -11.07 -2.65
N GLU A 102 4.92 -11.91 -2.56
CA GLU A 102 5.40 -12.74 -3.67
C GLU A 102 4.32 -13.67 -4.20
N ARG A 103 3.57 -14.34 -3.31
CA ARG A 103 2.44 -15.18 -3.72
C ARG A 103 1.36 -14.36 -4.42
N LEU A 104 0.99 -13.20 -3.87
CA LEU A 104 -0.04 -12.33 -4.45
C LEU A 104 0.37 -11.83 -5.84
N VAL A 105 1.58 -11.27 -5.96
CA VAL A 105 2.09 -10.73 -7.23
C VAL A 105 2.21 -11.84 -8.26
N ARG A 106 2.84 -12.96 -7.90
CA ARG A 106 2.99 -14.10 -8.82
C ARG A 106 1.64 -14.61 -9.30
N LYS A 107 0.69 -14.86 -8.39
CA LYS A 107 -0.64 -15.37 -8.75
C LYS A 107 -1.43 -14.37 -9.58
N SER A 108 -1.29 -13.07 -9.30
CA SER A 108 -1.90 -12.01 -10.09
C SER A 108 -1.38 -12.04 -11.53
N VAL A 109 -0.06 -12.03 -11.71
CA VAL A 109 0.58 -12.06 -13.03
C VAL A 109 0.24 -13.35 -13.79
N THR A 110 0.39 -14.52 -13.17
CA THR A 110 0.07 -15.80 -13.82
C THR A 110 -1.42 -15.99 -14.09
N GLY A 111 -2.27 -15.29 -13.34
CA GLY A 111 -3.72 -15.28 -13.52
C GLY A 111 -4.21 -14.35 -14.63
N GLY A 112 -3.31 -13.68 -15.35
CA GLY A 112 -3.65 -12.72 -16.41
C GLY A 112 -3.87 -11.29 -15.92
N GLY A 113 -3.49 -10.99 -14.67
CA GLY A 113 -3.59 -9.65 -14.12
C GLY A 113 -2.66 -8.66 -14.82
N GLU A 114 -3.20 -7.50 -15.15
CA GLU A 114 -2.48 -6.38 -15.75
C GLU A 114 -2.18 -5.31 -14.69
N GLU A 115 -1.19 -4.44 -14.94
CA GLU A 115 -0.84 -3.34 -14.03
C GLU A 115 -0.69 -3.78 -12.56
N VAL A 116 -0.12 -4.98 -12.37
CA VAL A 116 0.15 -5.55 -11.04
C VAL A 116 1.27 -4.78 -10.36
N TYR A 117 0.95 -4.02 -9.31
CA TYR A 117 1.91 -3.26 -8.51
C TYR A 117 1.78 -3.64 -7.05
N CYS A 118 2.92 -3.86 -6.38
CA CYS A 118 2.96 -4.19 -4.96
C CYS A 118 4.05 -3.40 -4.26
N THR A 119 3.70 -2.78 -3.14
CA THR A 119 4.66 -2.07 -2.28
C THR A 119 4.48 -2.45 -0.83
N GLU A 120 5.59 -2.62 -0.12
CA GLU A 120 5.63 -2.95 1.29
C GLU A 120 6.43 -1.89 2.05
N LEU A 121 5.89 -1.48 3.19
CA LEU A 121 6.53 -0.62 4.16
C LEU A 121 6.50 -1.29 5.52
N GLU A 122 7.65 -1.80 5.95
CA GLU A 122 7.87 -2.36 7.27
C GLU A 122 8.08 -1.24 8.28
N VAL A 123 7.38 -1.30 9.41
CA VAL A 123 7.45 -0.31 10.48
C VAL A 123 8.04 -0.98 11.73
N ARG A 124 9.23 -0.55 12.13
CA ARG A 124 9.98 -1.10 13.27
C ARG A 124 10.05 -0.17 14.48
N THR A 125 9.39 0.98 14.40
CA THR A 125 9.39 1.99 15.46
C THR A 125 8.03 2.67 15.58
N THR A 126 7.68 3.06 16.81
CA THR A 126 6.48 3.86 17.12
C THR A 126 6.77 5.37 17.13
N ALA A 127 8.01 5.77 16.83
CA ALA A 127 8.41 7.19 16.80
C ALA A 127 7.82 7.98 15.62
N HIS A 128 7.44 7.29 14.53
CA HIS A 128 6.84 7.93 13.36
C HIS A 128 5.36 8.24 13.59
N LYS A 129 4.91 9.41 13.17
CA LYS A 129 3.47 9.72 13.17
C LYS A 129 2.74 8.78 12.22
N ILE A 130 1.58 8.27 12.62
CA ILE A 130 0.72 7.39 11.79
C ILE A 130 0.46 7.98 10.39
N LYS A 131 0.16 9.28 10.33
CA LYS A 131 -0.02 9.99 9.05
C LYS A 131 1.21 9.90 8.13
N TYR A 132 2.41 9.99 8.71
CA TYR A 132 3.65 9.89 7.95
C TYR A 132 3.84 8.50 7.35
N ILE A 133 3.53 7.43 8.10
CA ILE A 133 3.57 6.05 7.60
C ILE A 133 2.67 5.90 6.37
N ILE A 134 1.42 6.35 6.47
CA ILE A 134 0.43 6.29 5.38
C ILE A 134 0.88 7.10 4.16
N TYR A 135 1.39 8.32 4.38
CA TYR A 135 1.92 9.15 3.28
C TYR A 135 3.12 8.51 2.60
N ARG A 136 4.03 7.91 3.37
CA ARG A 136 5.22 7.26 2.84
C ARG A 136 4.89 5.99 2.07
N LEU A 137 3.90 5.22 2.51
CA LEU A 137 3.38 4.05 1.81
C LEU A 137 2.78 4.46 0.46
N MET A 138 1.91 5.48 0.44
CA MET A 138 1.32 5.96 -0.80
C MET A 138 2.36 6.57 -1.76
N GLU A 139 3.32 7.35 -1.24
CA GLU A 139 4.40 7.89 -2.07
C GLU A 139 5.21 6.77 -2.73
N LEU A 140 5.52 5.70 -1.98
CA LEU A 140 6.22 4.54 -2.51
C LEU A 140 5.42 3.83 -3.62
N PHE A 141 4.11 3.67 -3.41
CA PHE A 141 3.20 3.06 -4.37
C PHE A 141 3.11 3.86 -5.67
N LEU A 142 2.91 5.18 -5.59
CA LEU A 142 2.86 6.03 -6.78
C LEU A 142 4.18 6.03 -7.55
N GLN A 143 5.32 6.05 -6.84
CA GLN A 143 6.63 5.92 -7.47
C GLN A 143 6.77 4.59 -8.22
N THR A 144 6.24 3.51 -7.64
CA THR A 144 6.25 2.16 -8.24
C THR A 144 5.40 2.10 -9.51
N LYS A 145 4.19 2.67 -9.48
CA LYS A 145 3.29 2.79 -10.65
C LYS A 145 3.91 3.65 -11.75
N GLN A 146 4.46 4.82 -11.40
CA GLN A 146 5.14 5.72 -12.35
C GLN A 146 6.37 5.07 -13.01
N ALA A 147 7.12 4.28 -12.24
CA ALA A 147 8.27 3.54 -12.74
C ALA A 147 7.90 2.25 -13.51
N LYS A 148 6.60 1.94 -13.65
CA LYS A 148 6.08 0.75 -14.33
C LYS A 148 6.70 -0.56 -13.84
N LYS A 149 6.92 -0.67 -12.53
CA LYS A 149 7.45 -1.87 -11.87
C LYS A 149 6.41 -2.99 -11.75
N HIS A 150 5.87 -3.39 -12.89
CA HIS A 150 4.87 -4.44 -12.99
C HIS A 150 5.45 -5.78 -12.55
N GLY A 151 4.72 -6.51 -11.71
CA GLY A 151 5.14 -7.83 -11.25
C GLY A 151 6.31 -7.82 -10.26
N GLU A 152 6.71 -6.64 -9.77
CA GLU A 152 7.76 -6.47 -8.76
C GLU A 152 7.16 -6.08 -7.40
N ILE A 153 7.87 -6.44 -6.33
CA ILE A 153 7.59 -5.98 -4.96
C ILE A 153 8.60 -4.91 -4.61
N VAL A 154 8.13 -3.70 -4.31
CA VAL A 154 9.00 -2.63 -3.81
C VAL A 154 8.90 -2.53 -2.30
N PHE A 155 9.98 -2.92 -1.64
CA PHE A 155 10.07 -2.96 -0.18
C PHE A 155 10.88 -1.79 0.40
N LYS A 156 10.42 -1.24 1.52
CA LYS A 156 11.15 -0.27 2.36
C LYS A 156 10.90 -0.54 3.84
N THR A 157 11.83 -0.09 4.68
CA THR A 157 11.72 -0.15 6.15
C THR A 157 11.76 1.26 6.73
N LEU A 158 10.92 1.50 7.74
CA LEU A 158 10.98 2.62 8.66
C LEU A 158 11.54 2.15 10.00
N ASN A 159 12.73 2.67 10.33
CA ASN A 159 13.39 2.48 11.61
C ASN A 159 13.18 3.69 12.52
#